data_AF-A0A6A4ZS86-F1
#
_entry.id   AF-A0A6A4ZS86-F1
#
_cell.length_a   1.000
_cell.length_b   1.000
_cell.length_c   1.000
_cell.angle_alpha   90.00
_cell.angle_beta   90.00
_cell.angle_gamma   90.00
#
_symmetry.space_group_name_H-M   'P 1'
#
loop_
_entity.id
_entity.type
_entity.pdbx_description
1 polymer ?
#
loop_
_entity_poly.entity_id
_entity_poly.type
_entity_poly.pdbx_seq_one_letter_code
_entity_poly.pdbx_strand_id
1 'polypeptide(L)'
;MDADDGGTSSWGETLQAGYVTFCQGIQDSISLHRILLLYIQSHIVRNRTVKCVMVNGIIFLGSIFFFDYVVIPIIHLLGLALKKHEEATGGTKDSSSFHDTIDTIIFLVYQGLWMYPIYCVSFILNTIWYQELAEEAYLQTHGTARPAPVKDMLIDEVYRAILLVPVVGPFVSFVHMSWLYALYCFEYKWSLHGWSIEKRLAFMEKHWAYFIGFGCPFTLATYFAPNFVGKGIFALLFPFLLLATVCEPSAERETTKLPLFG
;
A
#
# COMPACT_ATOMS: atom_id res chain seq x y z
N MET A 1 30.23 46.54 -3.90
CA MET A 1 30.29 45.49 -2.87
C MET A 1 28.88 44.99 -2.76
N ASP A 2 28.51 44.24 -3.79
CA ASP A 2 27.13 43.81 -4.04
C ASP A 2 26.93 42.51 -3.27
N ALA A 3 26.08 42.60 -2.24
CA ALA A 3 25.72 41.46 -1.43
C ALA A 3 24.66 40.63 -2.16
N ASP A 4 24.97 39.35 -2.24
CA ASP A 4 24.22 38.22 -2.76
C ASP A 4 22.86 38.02 -2.05
N ASP A 5 21.86 38.84 -2.41
CA ASP A 5 20.50 38.76 -1.86
C ASP A 5 19.51 38.01 -2.78
N GLY A 6 19.99 37.52 -3.95
CA GLY A 6 19.18 36.80 -4.94
C GLY A 6 19.02 35.30 -4.66
N GLY A 7 19.90 34.72 -3.84
CA GLY A 7 19.86 33.29 -3.52
C GLY A 7 18.75 32.93 -2.51
N THR A 8 18.58 33.75 -1.46
CA THR A 8 17.68 33.45 -0.33
C THR A 8 16.20 33.54 -0.70
N SER A 9 15.81 34.46 -1.59
CA SER A 9 14.45 34.60 -2.11
C SER A 9 14.04 33.41 -2.99
N SER A 10 14.94 32.97 -3.87
CA SER A 10 14.73 31.83 -4.78
C SER A 10 14.54 30.49 -4.05
N TRP A 11 15.31 30.24 -2.98
CA TRP A 11 15.11 29.07 -2.13
C TRP A 11 13.78 29.09 -1.39
N GLY A 12 13.36 30.25 -0.89
CA GLY A 12 12.06 30.43 -0.24
C GLY A 12 10.90 30.13 -1.18
N GLU A 13 10.93 30.64 -2.40
CA GLU A 13 9.92 30.37 -3.44
C GLU A 13 9.88 28.90 -3.83
N THR A 14 11.04 28.26 -3.98
CA THR A 14 11.14 26.82 -4.32
C THR A 14 10.58 25.94 -3.21
N LEU A 15 10.90 26.25 -1.95
CA LEU A 15 10.36 25.53 -0.79
C LEU A 15 8.85 25.73 -0.65
N GLN A 16 8.37 26.95 -0.88
CA GLN A 16 6.94 27.25 -0.86
C GLN A 16 6.19 26.49 -1.97
N ALA A 17 6.73 26.45 -3.18
CA ALA A 17 6.17 25.65 -4.27
C ALA A 17 6.15 24.15 -3.95
N GLY A 18 7.22 23.62 -3.35
CA GLY A 18 7.29 22.25 -2.86
C GLY A 18 6.24 21.95 -1.78
N TYR A 19 6.03 22.86 -0.83
CA TYR A 19 5.03 22.70 0.22
C TYR A 19 3.60 22.72 -0.33
N VAL A 20 3.29 23.64 -1.25
CA VAL A 20 1.98 23.73 -1.90
C VAL A 20 1.67 22.46 -2.69
N THR A 21 2.63 21.95 -3.47
CA THR A 21 2.45 20.71 -4.24
C THR A 21 2.30 19.48 -3.35
N PHE A 22 3.02 19.42 -2.23
CA PHE A 22 2.82 18.40 -1.19
C PHE A 22 1.41 18.45 -0.59
N CYS A 23 0.93 19.64 -0.20
CA CYS A 23 -0.42 19.81 0.34
C CYS A 23 -1.50 19.45 -0.69
N GLN A 24 -1.28 19.80 -1.96
CA GLN A 24 -2.16 19.40 -3.06
C GLN A 24 -2.24 17.87 -3.18
N GLY A 25 -1.11 17.18 -3.05
CA GLY A 25 -1.07 15.71 -3.03
C GLY A 25 -1.93 15.13 -1.91
N ILE A 26 -1.81 15.66 -0.68
CA ILE A 26 -2.64 15.24 0.47
C ILE A 26 -4.11 15.52 0.19
N GLN A 27 -4.45 16.72 -0.29
CA GLN A 27 -5.82 17.10 -0.57
C GLN A 27 -6.46 16.18 -1.62
N ASP A 28 -5.72 15.87 -2.68
CA ASP A 28 -6.19 14.98 -3.72
C ASP A 28 -6.37 13.56 -3.15
N SER A 29 -5.46 13.02 -2.34
CA SER A 29 -5.62 11.65 -1.80
C SER A 29 -6.78 11.48 -0.81
N ILE A 30 -7.19 12.55 -0.12
CA ILE A 30 -8.37 12.53 0.78
C ILE A 30 -9.67 12.96 0.09
N SER A 31 -9.63 13.36 -1.19
CA SER A 31 -10.79 13.86 -1.94
C SER A 31 -11.70 12.72 -2.42
N LEU A 32 -12.18 11.89 -1.50
CA LEU A 32 -13.01 10.70 -1.77
C LEU A 32 -14.30 11.03 -2.51
N HIS A 33 -14.80 12.27 -2.41
CA HIS A 33 -15.97 12.73 -3.15
C HIS A 33 -15.82 12.59 -4.67
N ARG A 34 -14.59 12.64 -5.21
CA ARG A 34 -14.34 12.51 -6.66
C ARG A 34 -14.59 11.10 -7.18
N ILE A 35 -14.28 10.07 -6.37
CA ILE A 35 -14.54 8.67 -6.74
C ILE A 35 -15.97 8.23 -6.42
N LEU A 36 -16.68 8.94 -5.54
CA LEU A 36 -18.09 8.62 -5.21
C LEU A 36 -18.97 8.63 -6.47
N LEU A 37 -18.75 9.55 -7.40
CA LEU A 37 -19.48 9.59 -8.67
C LEU A 37 -19.23 8.33 -9.51
N LEU A 38 -17.98 7.87 -9.61
CA LEU A 38 -17.65 6.61 -10.30
C LEU A 38 -18.33 5.40 -9.63
N TYR A 39 -18.36 5.36 -8.29
CA TYR A 39 -19.05 4.30 -7.56
C TYR A 39 -20.56 4.31 -7.73
N ILE A 40 -21.17 5.49 -7.87
CA ILE A 40 -22.61 5.64 -8.11
C ILE A 40 -22.95 5.28 -9.56
N GLN A 41 -22.14 5.73 -10.52
CA GLN A 41 -22.38 5.52 -11.95
C GLN A 41 -22.09 4.09 -12.40
N SER A 42 -21.08 3.44 -11.81
CA SER A 42 -20.65 2.10 -12.22
C SER A 42 -20.99 1.04 -11.17
N HIS A 43 -22.07 0.31 -11.44
CA HIS A 43 -22.46 -0.84 -10.62
C HIS A 43 -21.40 -1.96 -10.63
N ILE A 44 -20.57 -2.04 -11.69
CA ILE A 44 -19.46 -2.99 -11.81
C ILE A 44 -18.35 -2.62 -10.83
N VAL A 45 -17.87 -1.37 -10.87
CA VAL A 45 -16.81 -0.86 -9.97
C VAL A 45 -17.24 -1.00 -8.51
N ARG A 46 -18.49 -0.61 -8.19
CA ARG A 46 -19.05 -0.76 -6.85
C ARG A 46 -19.08 -2.20 -6.37
N ASN A 47 -19.67 -3.11 -7.15
CA ASN A 47 -19.80 -4.51 -6.73
C ASN A 47 -18.45 -5.19 -6.56
N ARG A 48 -17.50 -4.92 -7.46
CA ARG A 48 -16.13 -5.46 -7.39
C ARG A 48 -15.40 -4.95 -6.15
N THR A 49 -15.54 -3.67 -5.85
CA THR A 49 -14.95 -3.04 -4.66
C THR A 49 -15.52 -3.61 -3.37
N VAL A 50 -16.84 -3.71 -3.26
CA VAL A 50 -17.49 -4.30 -2.07
C VAL A 50 -17.05 -5.74 -1.88
N LYS A 51 -17.01 -6.55 -2.95
CA LYS A 51 -16.51 -7.93 -2.89
C LYS A 51 -15.05 -7.99 -2.42
N CYS A 52 -14.18 -7.13 -2.97
CA CYS A 52 -12.78 -7.06 -2.57
C CYS A 52 -12.62 -6.71 -1.08
N VAL A 53 -13.28 -5.64 -0.61
CA VAL A 53 -13.26 -5.22 0.80
C VAL A 53 -13.81 -6.32 1.71
N MET A 54 -14.93 -6.95 1.33
CA MET A 54 -15.51 -8.04 2.13
C MET A 54 -14.59 -9.26 2.20
N VAL A 55 -14.05 -9.71 1.07
CA VAL A 55 -13.18 -10.89 1.03
C VAL A 55 -11.87 -10.62 1.79
N ASN A 56 -11.21 -9.48 1.55
CA ASN A 56 -10.01 -9.12 2.31
C ASN A 56 -10.32 -8.97 3.80
N GLY A 57 -11.42 -8.32 4.15
CA GLY A 57 -11.87 -8.20 5.54
C GLY A 57 -12.05 -9.56 6.20
N ILE A 58 -12.77 -10.49 5.55
CA ILE A 58 -12.99 -11.85 6.05
C ILE A 58 -11.67 -12.61 6.17
N ILE A 59 -10.79 -12.52 5.18
CA ILE A 59 -9.51 -13.23 5.20
C ILE A 59 -8.63 -12.70 6.34
N PHE A 60 -8.41 -11.39 6.44
CA PHE A 60 -7.51 -10.80 7.43
C PHE A 60 -8.10 -10.86 8.84
N LEU A 61 -9.34 -10.38 9.05
CA LEU A 61 -9.97 -10.43 10.37
C LEU A 61 -10.24 -11.86 10.78
N GLY A 62 -10.73 -12.71 9.87
CA GLY A 62 -10.97 -14.12 10.15
C GLY A 62 -9.70 -14.85 10.56
N SER A 63 -8.54 -14.52 9.97
CA SER A 63 -7.25 -15.07 10.39
C SER A 63 -6.85 -14.63 11.80
N ILE A 64 -7.06 -13.35 12.13
CA ILE A 64 -6.80 -12.82 13.47
C ILE A 64 -7.71 -13.50 14.50
N PHE A 65 -9.02 -13.56 14.24
CA PHE A 65 -9.99 -14.23 15.12
C PHE A 65 -9.68 -15.71 15.29
N PHE A 66 -9.37 -16.42 14.20
CA PHE A 66 -9.00 -17.83 14.26
C PHE A 66 -7.76 -18.03 15.14
N PHE A 67 -6.76 -17.16 15.02
CA PHE A 67 -5.57 -17.24 15.85
C PHE A 67 -5.88 -16.99 17.33
N ASP A 68 -6.53 -15.86 17.63
CA ASP A 68 -6.75 -15.41 19.01
C ASP A 68 -7.70 -16.34 19.78
N TYR A 69 -8.74 -16.86 19.12
CA TYR A 69 -9.80 -17.61 19.77
C TYR A 69 -9.75 -19.12 19.58
N VAL A 70 -8.98 -19.63 18.60
CA VAL A 70 -8.85 -21.07 18.36
C VAL A 70 -7.43 -21.53 18.60
N VAL A 71 -6.45 -20.89 17.96
CA VAL A 71 -5.05 -21.34 18.02
C VAL A 71 -4.47 -21.09 19.42
N ILE A 72 -4.55 -19.87 19.98
CA ILE A 72 -4.00 -19.57 21.31
C ILE A 72 -4.60 -20.48 22.41
N PRO A 73 -5.93 -20.67 22.50
CA PRO A 73 -6.50 -21.56 23.51
C PRO A 73 -6.07 -23.02 23.37
N ILE A 74 -5.95 -23.54 22.13
CA ILE A 74 -5.45 -24.90 21.89
C ILE A 74 -4.00 -25.02 22.35
N ILE A 75 -3.17 -24.00 22.07
CA ILE A 75 -1.77 -23.97 22.52
C ILE A 75 -1.70 -24.02 24.04
N HIS A 76 -2.47 -23.18 24.74
CA HIS A 76 -2.51 -23.19 26.20
C HIS A 76 -3.00 -24.53 26.74
N LEU A 77 -4.01 -25.16 26.11
CA LEU A 77 -4.49 -26.47 26.52
C LEU A 77 -3.42 -27.57 26.35
N LEU A 78 -2.70 -27.56 25.22
CA LEU A 78 -1.60 -28.49 24.96
C LEU A 78 -0.42 -28.23 25.91
N GLY A 79 -0.08 -26.97 26.18
CA GLY A 79 0.96 -26.58 27.14
C GLY A 79 0.64 -27.05 28.55
N LEU A 80 -0.63 -26.92 28.99
CA LEU A 80 -1.09 -27.46 30.28
C LEU A 80 -1.05 -28.99 30.32
N ALA A 81 -1.41 -29.67 29.22
CA ALA A 81 -1.36 -31.13 29.14
C ALA A 81 0.09 -31.67 29.20
N LEU A 82 1.02 -31.01 28.50
CA LEU A 82 2.44 -31.34 28.53
C LEU A 82 3.05 -31.10 29.91
N LYS A 83 2.75 -29.95 30.53
CA LYS A 83 3.21 -29.64 31.90
C LYS A 83 2.73 -30.68 32.92
N LYS A 84 1.46 -31.08 32.84
CA LYS A 84 0.89 -32.13 33.69
C LYS A 84 1.58 -33.49 33.51
N HIS A 85 1.97 -33.81 32.29
CA HIS A 85 2.72 -35.03 31.99
C HIS A 85 4.17 -34.97 32.54
N GLU A 86 4.82 -33.82 32.42
CA GLU A 86 6.18 -33.60 32.94
C GLU A 86 6.23 -33.67 34.48
N GLU A 87 5.25 -33.07 35.17
CA GLU A 87 5.10 -33.17 36.63
C GLU A 87 4.85 -34.62 37.09
N ALA A 88 4.08 -35.40 36.32
CA ALA A 88 3.84 -36.82 36.61
C ALA A 88 5.08 -37.72 36.39
N THR A 89 6.03 -37.28 35.56
CA THR A 89 7.22 -38.07 35.19
C THR A 89 8.48 -37.63 35.97
N GLY A 90 8.37 -36.66 36.87
CA GLY A 90 9.47 -36.18 37.72
C GLY A 90 10.42 -35.18 37.02
N GLY A 91 9.90 -34.35 36.11
CA GLY A 91 10.69 -33.41 35.31
C GLY A 91 11.37 -32.29 36.11
N THR A 92 12.56 -31.92 35.65
CA THR A 92 13.50 -30.94 36.23
C THR A 92 13.07 -29.48 36.04
N LYS A 93 13.62 -28.58 36.88
CA LYS A 93 13.34 -27.12 37.02
C LYS A 93 13.47 -26.22 35.77
N ASP A 94 13.64 -26.76 34.56
CA ASP A 94 13.93 -26.00 33.33
C ASP A 94 12.67 -25.69 32.46
N SER A 95 11.47 -25.97 32.97
CA SER A 95 10.22 -25.85 32.20
C SER A 95 9.96 -24.44 31.66
N SER A 96 10.47 -23.36 32.28
CA SER A 96 10.24 -21.99 31.78
C SER A 96 10.88 -21.78 30.40
N SER A 97 12.13 -22.22 30.20
CA SER A 97 12.84 -22.09 28.92
C SER A 97 12.22 -22.94 27.81
N PHE A 98 11.64 -24.09 28.18
CA PHE A 98 10.97 -24.99 27.24
C PHE A 98 9.65 -24.41 26.72
N HIS A 99 8.82 -23.84 27.61
CA HIS A 99 7.57 -23.17 27.23
C HIS A 99 7.82 -21.99 26.28
N ASP A 100 8.81 -21.14 26.57
CA ASP A 100 9.18 -20.02 25.69
C ASP A 100 9.65 -20.48 24.30
N THR A 101 10.36 -21.61 24.25
CA THR A 101 10.82 -22.22 22.98
C THR A 101 9.65 -22.76 22.17
N ILE A 102 8.69 -23.42 22.82
CA ILE A 102 7.49 -23.97 22.17
C ILE A 102 6.61 -22.82 21.64
N ASP A 103 6.39 -21.77 22.43
CA ASP A 103 5.63 -20.59 21.99
C ASP A 103 6.29 -19.92 20.78
N THR A 104 7.62 -19.83 20.77
CA THR A 104 8.38 -19.32 19.62
C THR A 104 8.22 -20.20 18.37
N ILE A 105 8.33 -21.53 18.51
CA ILE A 105 8.16 -22.46 17.39
C ILE A 105 6.74 -22.38 16.83
N ILE A 106 5.73 -22.33 17.70
CA ILE A 106 4.35 -22.24 17.27
C ILE A 106 4.06 -20.91 16.57
N PHE A 107 4.61 -19.81 17.08
CA PHE A 107 4.54 -18.52 16.41
C PHE A 107 5.17 -18.57 15.01
N LEU A 108 6.35 -19.19 14.85
CA LEU A 108 7.00 -19.35 13.56
C LEU A 108 6.21 -20.25 12.59
N VAL A 109 5.65 -21.35 13.08
CA VAL A 109 4.80 -22.26 12.30
C VAL A 109 3.53 -21.54 11.84
N TYR A 110 2.91 -20.75 12.71
CA TYR A 110 1.75 -19.93 12.36
C TYR A 110 2.10 -18.86 11.32
N GLN A 111 3.20 -18.12 11.53
CA GLN A 111 3.69 -17.13 10.57
C GLN A 111 3.97 -17.76 9.20
N GLY A 112 4.64 -18.91 9.16
CA GLY A 112 5.09 -19.56 7.94
C GLY A 112 4.01 -20.37 7.21
N LEU A 113 3.22 -21.18 7.92
CA LEU A 113 2.29 -22.14 7.31
C LEU A 113 0.85 -21.64 7.23
N TRP A 114 0.47 -20.60 7.98
CA TRP A 114 -0.88 -20.05 7.94
C TRP A 114 -0.89 -18.63 7.36
N MET A 115 -0.16 -17.73 8.02
CA MET A 115 -0.19 -16.31 7.69
C MET A 115 0.43 -16.01 6.33
N TYR A 116 1.56 -16.63 6.00
CA TYR A 116 2.22 -16.41 4.72
C TYR A 116 1.38 -16.93 3.53
N PRO A 117 0.82 -18.16 3.55
CA PRO A 117 -0.10 -18.60 2.50
C PRO A 117 -1.35 -17.72 2.36
N ILE A 118 -1.94 -17.30 3.46
CA ILE A 118 -3.09 -16.38 3.45
C ILE A 118 -2.72 -15.03 2.83
N TYR A 119 -1.56 -14.50 3.21
CA TYR A 119 -1.01 -13.30 2.60
C TYR A 119 -0.79 -13.47 1.09
N CYS A 120 -0.21 -14.59 0.65
CA CYS A 120 0.00 -14.88 -0.77
C CYS A 120 -1.33 -14.96 -1.54
N VAL A 121 -2.34 -15.64 -0.99
CA VAL A 121 -3.68 -15.72 -1.60
C VAL A 121 -4.30 -14.33 -1.69
N SER A 122 -4.28 -13.55 -0.59
CA SER A 122 -4.79 -12.17 -0.62
C SER A 122 -4.03 -11.33 -1.63
N PHE A 123 -2.70 -11.41 -1.69
CA PHE A 123 -1.88 -10.69 -2.66
C PHE A 123 -2.23 -11.02 -4.11
N ILE A 124 -2.41 -12.31 -4.44
CA ILE A 124 -2.78 -12.73 -5.81
C ILE A 124 -4.19 -12.23 -6.16
N LEU A 125 -5.16 -12.44 -5.27
CA LEU A 125 -6.54 -12.00 -5.47
C LEU A 125 -6.63 -10.49 -5.64
N ASN A 126 -5.89 -9.77 -4.81
CA ASN A 126 -5.69 -8.33 -4.89
C ASN A 126 -5.16 -7.97 -6.27
N THR A 127 -4.00 -8.46 -6.69
CA THR A 127 -3.42 -8.14 -8.00
C THR A 127 -4.40 -8.34 -9.17
N ILE A 128 -5.14 -9.45 -9.20
CA ILE A 128 -6.11 -9.75 -10.26
C ILE A 128 -7.29 -8.77 -10.22
N TRP A 129 -7.96 -8.63 -9.07
CA TRP A 129 -9.12 -7.74 -8.95
C TRP A 129 -8.75 -6.28 -9.12
N TYR A 130 -7.52 -5.92 -8.77
CA TYR A 130 -7.00 -4.56 -8.87
C TYR A 130 -6.80 -4.16 -10.32
N GLN A 131 -6.23 -5.04 -11.14
CA GLN A 131 -6.12 -4.81 -12.58
C GLN A 131 -7.49 -4.64 -13.23
N GLU A 132 -8.43 -5.56 -12.96
CA GLU A 132 -9.78 -5.49 -13.53
C GLU A 132 -10.54 -4.21 -13.12
N LEU A 133 -10.38 -3.78 -11.86
CA LEU A 133 -11.03 -2.57 -11.35
C LEU A 133 -10.43 -1.30 -11.96
N ALA A 134 -9.09 -1.26 -12.08
CA ALA A 134 -8.40 -0.12 -12.67
C ALA A 134 -8.71 0.02 -14.16
N GLU A 135 -8.78 -1.09 -14.90
CA GLU A 135 -9.15 -1.08 -16.32
C GLU A 135 -10.56 -0.50 -16.52
N GLU A 136 -11.54 -0.96 -15.74
CA GLU A 136 -12.92 -0.46 -15.82
C GLU A 136 -13.00 1.04 -15.46
N ALA A 137 -12.38 1.46 -14.36
CA ALA A 137 -12.37 2.87 -13.93
C ALA A 137 -11.68 3.78 -14.96
N TYR A 138 -10.61 3.28 -15.56
CA TYR A 138 -9.86 3.99 -16.58
C TYR A 138 -10.65 4.11 -17.89
N LEU A 139 -11.29 3.04 -18.36
CA LEU A 139 -12.15 3.07 -19.55
C LEU A 139 -13.30 4.06 -19.39
N GLN A 140 -13.89 4.14 -18.19
CA GLN A 140 -14.96 5.11 -17.93
C GLN A 140 -14.49 6.57 -17.91
N THR A 141 -13.22 6.81 -17.53
CA THR A 141 -12.67 8.16 -17.41
C THR A 141 -11.99 8.64 -18.70
N HIS A 142 -11.31 7.74 -19.44
CA HIS A 142 -10.43 8.07 -20.58
C HIS A 142 -10.84 7.37 -21.91
N GLY A 143 -11.83 6.47 -21.89
CA GLY A 143 -12.42 5.85 -23.09
C GLY A 143 -11.64 4.69 -23.72
N THR A 144 -10.31 4.76 -23.83
CA THR A 144 -9.50 3.71 -24.47
C THR A 144 -8.27 3.31 -23.65
N ALA A 145 -8.15 2.02 -23.31
CA ALA A 145 -6.99 1.45 -22.61
C ALA A 145 -5.95 0.89 -23.59
N ARG A 146 -4.65 1.08 -23.29
CA ARG A 146 -3.52 0.43 -23.94
C ARG A 146 -2.65 -0.25 -22.88
N PRO A 147 -3.03 -1.45 -22.41
CA PRO A 147 -2.33 -2.10 -21.32
C PRO A 147 -0.88 -2.42 -21.69
N ALA A 148 0.06 -2.07 -20.81
CA ALA A 148 1.45 -2.47 -20.93
C ALA A 148 1.60 -4.00 -20.74
N PRO A 149 2.60 -4.65 -21.37
CA PRO A 149 2.79 -6.10 -21.26
C PRO A 149 3.14 -6.55 -19.83
N VAL A 150 2.56 -7.68 -19.40
CA VAL A 150 2.63 -8.28 -18.04
C VAL A 150 4.06 -8.50 -17.52
N LYS A 151 5.05 -8.65 -18.42
CA LYS A 151 6.45 -8.85 -18.04
C LYS A 151 7.05 -7.65 -17.28
N ASP A 152 6.53 -6.46 -17.51
CA ASP A 152 7.04 -5.25 -16.87
C ASP A 152 6.53 -5.12 -15.42
N MET A 153 5.34 -5.66 -15.11
CA MET A 153 4.77 -5.65 -13.75
C MET A 153 5.54 -6.52 -12.75
N LEU A 154 6.19 -7.59 -13.24
CA LEU A 154 7.05 -8.45 -12.40
C LEU A 154 8.39 -7.79 -12.09
N ILE A 155 8.89 -6.97 -13.02
CA ILE A 155 10.11 -6.18 -12.82
C ILE A 155 9.84 -5.04 -11.84
N ASP A 156 8.65 -4.43 -11.89
CA ASP A 156 8.20 -3.39 -10.95
C ASP A 156 8.17 -3.87 -9.48
N GLU A 157 7.70 -5.09 -9.22
CA GLU A 157 7.70 -5.68 -7.87
C GLU A 157 9.13 -5.97 -7.36
N VAL A 158 10.04 -6.35 -8.27
CA VAL A 158 11.47 -6.57 -7.96
C VAL A 158 12.18 -5.24 -7.66
N TYR A 159 11.88 -4.15 -8.36
CA TYR A 159 12.46 -2.83 -8.07
C TYR A 159 11.97 -2.26 -6.73
N ARG A 160 10.70 -2.49 -6.35
CA ARG A 160 10.19 -2.14 -5.01
C ARG A 160 10.89 -2.92 -3.90
N ALA A 161 11.22 -4.18 -4.15
CA ALA A 161 11.99 -4.99 -3.21
C ALA A 161 13.44 -4.49 -3.05
N ILE A 162 14.05 -3.93 -4.10
CA ILE A 162 15.41 -3.36 -4.06
C ILE A 162 15.48 -2.06 -3.24
N LEU A 163 14.38 -1.30 -3.17
CA LEU A 163 14.29 -0.09 -2.36
C LEU A 163 14.13 -0.37 -0.85
N LEU A 164 13.88 -1.62 -0.43
CA LEU A 164 13.88 -2.08 0.96
C LEU A 164 15.31 -2.21 1.53
N VAL A 165 16.18 -1.21 1.34
CA VAL A 165 17.48 -1.18 2.05
C VAL A 165 17.19 -0.81 3.51
N PRO A 166 17.40 -1.71 4.48
CA PRO A 166 17.03 -1.47 5.88
C PRO A 166 18.14 -0.70 6.58
N VAL A 167 18.41 0.56 6.19
CA VAL A 167 19.51 1.35 6.79
C VAL A 167 19.23 2.88 6.81
N VAL A 168 17.97 3.34 6.87
CA VAL A 168 17.70 4.78 7.06
C VAL A 168 16.52 4.99 8.01
N GLY A 169 16.69 5.93 8.96
CA GLY A 169 15.82 6.09 10.13
C GLY A 169 14.32 6.33 9.84
N PRO A 170 13.47 6.36 10.88
CA PRO A 170 12.01 6.33 10.75
C PRO A 170 11.43 7.35 9.77
N PHE A 171 11.97 8.58 9.76
CA PHE A 171 11.53 9.63 8.85
C PHE A 171 11.75 9.28 7.37
N VAL A 172 12.92 8.76 7.02
CA VAL A 172 13.22 8.40 5.62
C VAL A 172 12.40 7.18 5.20
N SER A 173 12.20 6.23 6.11
CA SER A 173 11.29 5.10 5.88
C SER A 173 9.86 5.57 5.62
N PHE A 174 9.36 6.55 6.37
CA PHE A 174 8.03 7.13 6.17
C PHE A 174 7.89 7.82 4.80
N VAL A 175 8.88 8.66 4.45
CA VAL A 175 8.91 9.35 3.15
C VAL A 175 8.94 8.34 2.00
N HIS A 176 9.78 7.31 2.14
CA HIS A 176 9.90 6.26 1.15
C HIS A 176 8.60 5.47 0.96
N MET A 177 7.96 5.07 2.07
CA MET A 177 6.67 4.38 2.04
C MET A 177 5.55 5.24 1.42
N SER A 178 5.57 6.56 1.65
CA SER A 178 4.62 7.49 1.03
C SER A 178 4.81 7.50 -0.49
N TRP A 179 6.06 7.57 -0.94
CA TRP A 179 6.38 7.55 -2.36
C TRP A 179 5.98 6.21 -3.02
N LEU A 180 6.22 5.07 -2.34
CA LEU A 180 5.82 3.74 -2.81
C LEU A 180 4.30 3.57 -2.92
N TYR A 181 3.53 4.10 -1.97
CA TYR A 181 2.06 4.02 -2.06
C TYR A 181 1.53 4.87 -3.19
N ALA A 182 2.07 6.08 -3.38
CA ALA A 182 1.71 6.88 -4.54
C ALA A 182 2.03 6.14 -5.85
N LEU A 183 3.21 5.51 -5.96
CA LEU A 183 3.53 4.68 -7.12
C LEU A 183 2.49 3.57 -7.33
N TYR A 184 2.07 2.83 -6.28
CA TYR A 184 1.03 1.80 -6.41
C TYR A 184 -0.30 2.35 -6.94
N CYS A 185 -0.72 3.55 -6.52
CA CYS A 185 -1.97 4.13 -7.00
C CYS A 185 -1.88 4.50 -8.49
N PHE A 186 -0.78 5.14 -8.89
CA PHE A 186 -0.63 5.69 -10.25
C PHE A 186 -0.14 4.67 -11.27
N GLU A 187 0.51 3.58 -10.85
CA GLU A 187 1.05 2.53 -11.71
C GLU A 187 -0.01 1.95 -12.65
N TYR A 188 -1.22 1.69 -12.14
CA TYR A 188 -2.32 1.20 -12.98
C TYR A 188 -2.76 2.23 -14.02
N LYS A 189 -2.92 3.50 -13.65
CA LYS A 189 -3.27 4.59 -14.60
C LYS A 189 -2.21 4.72 -15.70
N TRP A 190 -0.94 4.73 -15.33
CA TRP A 190 0.16 4.91 -16.28
C TRP A 190 0.41 3.66 -17.13
N SER A 191 0.21 2.48 -16.57
CA SER A 191 0.26 1.21 -17.30
C SER A 191 -0.82 1.14 -18.37
N LEU A 192 -2.05 1.59 -18.06
CA LEU A 192 -3.16 1.66 -19.01
C LEU A 192 -2.99 2.78 -20.05
N HIS A 193 -2.21 3.81 -19.73
CA HIS A 193 -1.71 4.82 -20.68
C HIS A 193 -0.55 4.29 -21.57
N GLY A 194 -0.01 3.11 -21.29
CA GLY A 194 1.14 2.55 -22.01
C GLY A 194 2.47 3.25 -21.71
N TRP A 195 2.62 3.91 -20.55
CA TRP A 195 3.90 4.52 -20.17
C TRP A 195 4.91 3.43 -19.78
N SER A 196 6.16 3.57 -20.24
CA SER A 196 7.27 2.72 -19.76
C SER A 196 7.67 3.07 -18.33
N ILE A 197 8.36 2.16 -17.64
CA ILE A 197 8.77 2.36 -16.24
C ILE A 197 9.73 3.55 -16.09
N GLU A 198 10.62 3.78 -17.05
CA GLU A 198 11.56 4.91 -17.04
C GLU A 198 10.80 6.23 -17.06
N LYS A 199 9.73 6.32 -17.88
CA LYS A 199 8.87 7.49 -17.93
C LYS A 199 8.13 7.71 -16.61
N ARG A 200 7.61 6.65 -15.99
CA ARG A 200 6.90 6.72 -14.70
C ARG A 200 7.83 7.22 -13.59
N LEU A 201 9.03 6.65 -13.48
CA LEU A 201 10.02 7.03 -12.47
C LEU A 201 10.52 8.46 -12.68
N ALA A 202 10.85 8.84 -13.92
CA ALA A 202 11.28 10.21 -14.22
C ALA A 202 10.18 11.24 -13.91
N PHE A 203 8.91 10.88 -14.17
CA PHE A 203 7.77 11.74 -13.82
C PHE A 203 7.58 11.85 -12.30
N MET A 204 7.75 10.75 -11.56
CA MET A 204 7.69 10.75 -10.11
C MET A 204 8.83 11.51 -9.44
N GLU A 205 10.04 11.40 -9.97
CA GLU A 205 11.21 12.14 -9.49
C GLU A 205 11.03 13.64 -9.72
N LYS A 206 10.51 14.04 -10.89
CA LYS A 206 10.24 15.46 -11.19
C LYS A 206 9.18 16.07 -10.28
N HIS A 207 8.18 15.30 -9.84
CA HIS A 207 7.06 15.78 -9.01
C HIS A 207 7.03 15.12 -7.62
N TRP A 208 8.21 14.83 -7.07
CA TRP A 208 8.39 14.07 -5.83
C TRP A 208 7.52 14.57 -4.67
N ALA A 209 7.41 15.89 -4.48
CA ALA A 209 6.67 16.50 -3.38
C ALA A 209 5.17 16.16 -3.42
N TYR A 210 4.56 16.21 -4.60
CA TYR A 210 3.16 15.83 -4.80
C TYR A 210 2.93 14.36 -4.45
N PHE A 211 3.81 13.46 -4.93
CA PHE A 211 3.64 12.03 -4.71
C PHE A 211 3.85 11.62 -3.24
N ILE A 212 4.81 12.23 -2.54
CA ILE A 212 4.95 12.03 -1.09
C ILE A 212 3.68 12.52 -0.38
N GLY A 213 3.15 13.69 -0.75
CA GLY A 213 1.89 14.20 -0.19
C GLY A 213 0.70 13.28 -0.44
N PHE A 214 0.57 12.77 -1.67
CA PHE A 214 -0.49 11.85 -2.06
C PHE A 214 -0.43 10.54 -1.27
N GLY A 215 0.75 9.97 -1.09
CA GLY A 215 0.94 8.72 -0.34
C GLY A 215 0.84 8.86 1.18
N CYS A 216 1.05 10.07 1.72
CA CYS A 216 1.17 10.32 3.15
C CYS A 216 -0.03 9.80 3.98
N PRO A 217 -1.31 10.02 3.60
CA PRO A 217 -2.43 9.46 4.34
C PRO A 217 -2.45 7.93 4.38
N PHE A 218 -2.05 7.27 3.29
CA PHE A 218 -1.95 5.81 3.24
C PHE A 218 -0.81 5.31 4.14
N THR A 219 0.33 6.00 4.15
CA THR A 219 1.45 5.68 5.04
C THR A 219 1.08 5.89 6.50
N LEU A 220 0.42 6.99 6.86
CA LEU A 220 -0.06 7.17 8.23
C LEU A 220 -1.01 6.06 8.69
N ALA A 221 -1.85 5.54 7.78
CA ALA A 221 -2.78 4.46 8.09
C ALA A 221 -2.10 3.10 8.32
N THR A 222 -0.92 2.85 7.73
CA THR A 222 -0.24 1.54 7.82
C THR A 222 1.04 1.54 8.64
N TYR A 223 1.76 2.66 8.73
CA TYR A 223 3.12 2.74 9.28
C TYR A 223 3.20 2.39 10.76
N PHE A 224 2.17 2.72 11.54
CA PHE A 224 2.10 2.41 12.97
C PHE A 224 1.43 1.06 13.26
N ALA A 225 0.92 0.39 12.23
CA ALA A 225 0.26 -0.89 12.39
C ALA A 225 1.29 -2.03 12.44
N PRO A 226 1.07 -3.10 13.23
CA PRO A 226 1.86 -4.31 13.13
C PRO A 226 1.92 -4.83 11.68
N ASN A 227 3.06 -5.37 11.24
CA ASN A 227 3.31 -5.75 9.84
C ASN A 227 2.12 -6.44 9.13
N PHE A 228 1.45 -7.38 9.79
CA PHE A 228 0.29 -8.06 9.22
C PHE A 228 -0.96 -7.19 9.15
N VAL A 229 -1.24 -6.43 10.20
CA VAL A 229 -2.37 -5.49 10.25
C VAL A 229 -2.18 -4.39 9.21
N GLY A 230 -0.96 -3.87 9.04
CA GLY A 230 -0.62 -2.90 8.00
C GLY A 230 -0.89 -3.43 6.59
N LYS A 231 -0.54 -4.70 6.32
CA LYS A 231 -0.87 -5.38 5.04
C LYS A 231 -2.37 -5.52 4.82
N GLY A 232 -3.13 -5.87 5.87
CA GLY A 232 -4.59 -5.93 5.82
C GLY A 232 -5.23 -4.56 5.57
N ILE A 233 -4.77 -3.52 6.27
CA ILE A 233 -5.22 -2.13 6.07
C ILE A 233 -4.93 -1.70 4.63
N PHE A 234 -3.71 -1.96 4.12
CA PHE A 234 -3.38 -1.63 2.74
C PHE A 234 -4.31 -2.32 1.72
N ALA A 235 -4.61 -3.60 1.91
CA ALA A 235 -5.56 -4.33 1.07
C ALA A 235 -6.98 -3.74 1.12
N LEU A 236 -7.38 -3.19 2.27
CA LEU A 236 -8.67 -2.51 2.44
C LEU A 236 -8.69 -1.08 1.90
N LEU A 237 -7.52 -0.42 1.82
CA LEU A 237 -7.38 0.92 1.24
C LEU A 237 -7.35 0.91 -0.30
N PHE A 238 -7.27 -0.26 -0.92
CA PHE A 238 -7.28 -0.43 -2.37
C PHE A 238 -8.37 0.35 -3.13
N PRO A 239 -9.65 0.36 -2.68
CA PRO A 239 -10.73 1.14 -3.31
C PRO A 239 -10.43 2.62 -3.48
N PHE A 240 -9.54 3.16 -2.65
CA PHE A 240 -9.11 4.55 -2.66
C PHE A 240 -7.89 4.77 -3.57
N LEU A 241 -7.17 3.73 -4.00
CA LEU A 241 -6.11 3.86 -5.02
C LEU A 241 -6.69 4.24 -6.39
N LEU A 242 -7.98 3.94 -6.63
CA LEU A 242 -8.72 4.47 -7.79
C LEU A 242 -8.80 6.01 -7.79
N LEU A 243 -8.52 6.72 -6.68
CA LEU A 243 -8.39 8.18 -6.76
C LEU A 243 -7.33 8.59 -7.77
N ALA A 244 -6.25 7.83 -7.92
CA ALA A 244 -5.23 8.16 -8.89
C ALA A 244 -5.75 8.18 -10.32
N THR A 245 -6.80 7.40 -10.66
CA THR A 245 -7.37 7.41 -12.02
C THR A 245 -8.19 8.68 -12.30
N VAL A 246 -8.74 9.33 -11.27
CA VAL A 246 -9.49 10.60 -11.38
C VAL A 246 -8.65 11.83 -11.04
N CYS A 247 -7.53 11.64 -10.35
CA CYS A 247 -6.59 12.71 -10.04
C CYS A 247 -5.63 12.90 -11.22
N GLU A 248 -5.58 14.14 -11.68
CA GLU A 248 -4.53 14.63 -12.57
C GLU A 248 -3.59 15.46 -11.70
N PRO A 249 -2.35 15.01 -11.45
CA PRO A 249 -1.34 15.84 -10.81
C PRO A 249 -1.25 17.15 -11.59
N SER A 250 -1.14 18.30 -10.93
CA SER A 250 -1.13 19.62 -11.59
C SER A 250 -0.06 19.76 -12.68
N ALA A 251 0.96 18.91 -12.67
CA ALA A 251 1.97 18.78 -13.71
C ALA A 251 1.47 18.19 -15.05
N GLU A 252 0.43 17.37 -15.03
CA GLU A 252 -0.19 16.79 -16.24
C GLU A 252 -0.99 17.87 -17.00
N ARG A 253 -1.57 18.86 -16.27
CA ARG A 253 -2.30 20.02 -16.84
C ARG A 253 -1.47 20.90 -17.76
N GLU A 254 -0.16 21.04 -17.54
CA GLU A 254 0.69 21.87 -18.40
C GLU A 254 0.86 21.28 -19.81
N THR A 255 0.67 19.97 -19.97
CA THR A 255 0.78 19.31 -21.28
C THR A 255 -0.50 19.42 -22.11
N THR A 256 -1.65 19.59 -21.46
CA THR A 256 -2.94 19.88 -22.12
C THR A 256 -3.04 21.38 -22.38
N LYS A 257 -2.28 21.87 -23.37
CA LYS A 257 -2.47 23.23 -23.88
C LYS A 257 -3.90 23.38 -24.35
N LEU A 258 -4.69 24.18 -23.64
CA LEU A 258 -5.98 24.70 -24.12
C LEU A 258 -5.77 25.27 -25.53
N PRO A 259 -6.58 24.89 -26.53
CA PRO A 259 -6.52 25.51 -27.84
C PRO A 259 -7.03 26.95 -27.68
N LEU A 260 -6.10 27.88 -27.50
CA LEU A 260 -6.40 29.30 -27.25
C LEU A 260 -6.55 30.11 -28.54
N PHE A 261 -6.73 29.46 -29.69
CA PHE A 261 -7.19 30.08 -30.93
C PHE A 261 -8.03 29.09 -31.72
N GLY A 262 -9.34 29.33 -31.75
CA GLY A 262 -10.26 28.90 -32.79
C GLY A 262 -10.69 30.12 -33.60
#